data_AF-A0AAE0A1V4-F1
#
_entry.id   AF-A0AAE0A1V4-F1
#
_cell.length_a   1.000
_cell.length_b   1.000
_cell.length_c   1.000
_cell.angle_alpha   90.00
_cell.angle_beta   90.00
_cell.angle_gamma   90.00
#
_symmetry.space_group_name_H-M   'P 1'
#
loop_
_entity.id
_entity.type
_entity.pdbx_description
1 polymer ?
#
loop_
_entity_poly.entity_id
_entity_poly.type
_entity_poly.pdbx_seq_one_letter_code
_entity_poly.pdbx_strand_id
1 'polypeptide(L)'
;VNPFFFYNCDIFCTIDFIFDVATVVIQNSTIHVWQPLGLQETVITANRREVNKMNTAIVIHNCNIISTPKLKAHSNVKTHLGRQWKRYARTIIMQFYMDDFIDPEGWMKFNDQSNVTTLYDVEFWNFGPGSYT
;
A
#
# COMPACT_ATOMS: atom_id res chain seq x y z
N VAL A 1 -14.17 -1.26 16.09
CA VAL A 1 -13.89 -1.13 14.64
C VAL A 1 -14.42 -2.41 14.01
N ASN A 2 -15.33 -2.30 13.04
CA ASN A 2 -15.83 -3.48 12.34
C ASN A 2 -14.76 -3.97 11.35
N PRO A 3 -14.47 -5.28 11.31
CA PRO A 3 -13.54 -5.82 10.34
C PRO A 3 -14.18 -5.85 8.94
N PHE A 4 -13.38 -5.56 7.92
CA PHE A 4 -13.75 -5.66 6.52
C PHE A 4 -12.95 -6.77 5.84
N PHE A 5 -13.59 -7.48 4.91
CA PHE A 5 -12.95 -8.50 4.10
C PHE A 5 -13.34 -8.31 2.64
N PHE A 6 -12.34 -8.17 1.77
CA PHE A 6 -12.51 -8.06 0.33
C PHE A 6 -11.84 -9.26 -0.32
N TYR A 7 -12.56 -9.98 -1.18
CA TYR A 7 -12.09 -11.19 -1.83
C TYR A 7 -12.44 -11.18 -3.30
N ASN A 8 -11.49 -11.55 -4.17
CA ASN A 8 -11.70 -11.62 -5.62
C ASN A 8 -12.28 -10.33 -6.21
N CYS A 9 -11.67 -9.20 -5.83
CA CYS A 9 -12.09 -7.87 -6.25
C CYS A 9 -11.09 -7.25 -7.23
N ASP A 10 -11.59 -6.40 -8.11
CA ASP A 10 -10.77 -5.42 -8.84
C ASP A 10 -10.87 -4.06 -8.13
N ILE A 11 -9.72 -3.53 -7.72
CA ILE A 11 -9.61 -2.30 -6.95
C ILE A 11 -8.81 -1.30 -7.75
N PHE A 12 -9.37 -0.12 -8.01
CA PHE A 12 -8.75 0.92 -8.84
C PHE A 12 -8.31 2.10 -7.96
N CYS A 13 -7.01 2.42 -7.96
CA CYS A 13 -6.43 3.38 -7.02
C CYS A 13 -5.50 4.40 -7.67
N THR A 14 -5.38 5.57 -7.03
CA THR A 14 -4.34 6.57 -7.32
C THR A 14 -3.55 6.92 -6.05
N ILE A 15 -4.16 7.60 -5.09
CA ILE A 15 -3.48 8.12 -3.88
C ILE A 15 -4.29 7.76 -2.64
N ASP A 16 -3.61 7.23 -1.62
CA ASP A 16 -4.15 6.88 -0.30
C ASP A 16 -5.47 6.12 -0.37
N PHE A 17 -5.54 5.12 -1.24
CA PHE A 17 -6.82 4.47 -1.53
C PHE A 17 -7.31 3.60 -0.38
N ILE A 18 -6.42 2.79 0.21
CA ILE A 18 -6.72 2.00 1.40
C ILE A 18 -6.27 2.80 2.61
N PHE A 19 -7.20 3.58 3.16
CA PHE A 19 -6.91 4.59 4.17
C PHE A 19 -7.67 4.35 5.48
N ASP A 20 -7.23 5.04 6.54
CA ASP A 20 -7.85 5.14 7.87
C ASP A 20 -7.33 4.12 8.91
N VAL A 21 -7.97 4.08 10.09
CA VAL A 21 -7.74 3.12 11.18
C VAL A 21 -8.51 1.81 10.89
N ALA A 22 -8.28 1.25 9.70
CA ALA A 22 -9.01 0.09 9.20
C ALA A 22 -8.57 -1.22 9.89
N THR A 23 -9.52 -2.14 10.06
CA THR A 23 -9.25 -3.57 10.27
C THR A 23 -9.71 -4.28 9.01
N VAL A 24 -8.82 -4.45 8.05
CA VAL A 24 -9.19 -4.92 6.71
C VAL A 24 -8.21 -5.98 6.21
N VAL A 25 -8.77 -7.02 5.59
CA VAL A 25 -8.02 -7.99 4.79
C VAL A 25 -8.53 -7.90 3.36
N ILE A 26 -7.61 -7.73 2.41
CA ILE A 26 -7.87 -7.81 0.97
C ILE A 26 -7.13 -9.05 0.48
N GLN A 27 -7.85 -9.99 -0.13
CA GLN A 27 -7.29 -11.28 -0.52
C GLN A 27 -7.67 -11.66 -1.95
N ASN A 28 -6.78 -12.36 -2.66
CA ASN A 28 -7.02 -12.87 -4.02
C ASN A 28 -7.58 -11.80 -4.97
N SER A 29 -7.12 -10.56 -4.84
CA SER A 29 -7.67 -9.41 -5.55
C SER A 29 -6.59 -8.75 -6.42
N THR A 30 -7.03 -7.93 -7.37
CA THR A 30 -6.12 -7.17 -8.24
C THR A 30 -6.24 -5.68 -7.93
N ILE A 31 -5.11 -5.04 -7.67
CA ILE A 31 -5.00 -3.60 -7.44
C ILE A 31 -4.44 -2.97 -8.72
N HIS A 32 -5.26 -2.11 -9.34
CA HIS A 32 -4.97 -1.40 -10.57
C HIS A 32 -4.55 0.04 -10.24
N VAL A 33 -3.27 0.36 -10.44
CA VAL A 33 -2.73 1.69 -10.15
C VAL A 33 -2.88 2.61 -11.37
N TRP A 34 -3.61 3.69 -11.18
CA TRP A 34 -3.89 4.70 -12.18
C TRP A 34 -2.89 5.85 -12.12
N GLN A 35 -2.63 6.45 -13.28
CA GLN A 35 -1.89 7.71 -13.38
C GLN A 35 -2.58 8.79 -12.53
N PRO A 36 -1.90 9.39 -11.53
CA PRO A 36 -2.45 10.47 -10.74
C PRO A 36 -2.47 11.78 -11.55
N LEU A 37 -3.15 12.80 -11.03
CA LEU A 37 -3.21 14.10 -11.66
C LEU A 37 -1.96 14.94 -11.31
N GLY A 38 -1.42 15.62 -12.31
CA GLY A 38 -0.28 16.53 -12.13
C GLY A 38 1.01 15.80 -11.74
N LEU A 39 1.78 16.42 -10.84
CA LEU A 39 3.10 15.94 -10.37
C LEU A 39 2.99 15.09 -9.10
N GLN A 40 1.86 14.43 -8.88
CA GLN A 40 1.64 13.61 -7.69
C GLN A 40 2.27 12.23 -7.83
N GLU A 41 2.69 11.67 -6.70
CA GLU A 41 3.08 10.27 -6.56
C GLU A 41 1.85 9.43 -6.22
N THR A 42 1.91 8.13 -6.51
CA THR A 42 0.85 7.18 -6.14
C THR A 42 1.21 6.42 -4.87
N VAL A 43 0.22 6.18 -4.02
CA VAL A 43 0.40 5.55 -2.71
C VAL A 43 -0.80 4.64 -2.47
N ILE A 44 -0.55 3.34 -2.29
CA ILE A 44 -1.62 2.35 -2.23
C ILE A 44 -2.31 2.37 -0.86
N THR A 45 -1.52 2.40 0.22
CA THR A 45 -2.02 2.34 1.59
C THR A 45 -1.64 3.55 2.41
N ALA A 46 -2.51 3.95 3.33
CA ALA A 46 -2.28 5.07 4.22
C ALA A 46 -2.95 4.83 5.59
N ASN A 47 -2.27 4.08 6.45
CA ASN A 47 -2.82 3.71 7.75
C ASN A 47 -2.67 4.86 8.77
N ARG A 48 -3.76 5.14 9.51
CA ARG A 48 -3.85 6.23 10.50
C ARG A 48 -3.82 5.76 11.96
N ARG A 49 -3.42 4.52 12.26
CA ARG A 49 -3.36 4.01 13.63
C ARG A 49 -2.43 4.86 14.52
N GLU A 50 -3.01 5.45 15.56
CA GLU A 50 -2.33 6.42 16.45
C GLU A 50 -2.10 5.91 17.88
N VAL A 51 -2.69 4.76 18.22
CA VAL A 51 -2.60 4.12 19.54
C VAL A 51 -2.14 2.67 19.40
N ASN A 52 -1.04 2.30 20.08
CA ASN A 52 -0.47 0.95 20.02
C ASN A 52 -1.45 -0.16 20.44
N LYS A 53 -2.36 0.12 21.37
CA LYS A 53 -3.36 -0.86 21.84
C LYS A 53 -4.49 -1.13 20.83
N MET A 54 -4.56 -0.41 19.70
CA MET A 54 -5.56 -0.65 18.67
C MET A 54 -5.25 -1.93 17.89
N ASN A 55 -6.23 -2.82 17.82
CA ASN A 55 -6.18 -4.08 17.06
C ASN A 55 -6.58 -3.88 15.59
N THR A 56 -6.03 -2.86 14.94
CA THR A 56 -6.33 -2.48 13.56
C THR A 56 -5.11 -2.64 12.65
N ALA A 57 -5.31 -3.07 11.41
CA ALA A 57 -4.27 -3.27 10.40
C ALA A 57 -4.89 -3.27 9.01
N ILE A 58 -4.11 -2.85 8.02
CA ILE A 58 -4.38 -3.15 6.62
C ILE A 58 -3.55 -4.38 6.26
N VAL A 59 -4.20 -5.44 5.78
CA VAL A 59 -3.55 -6.66 5.31
C VAL A 59 -3.91 -6.91 3.86
N ILE A 60 -2.90 -7.03 3.01
CA ILE A 60 -3.04 -7.39 1.59
C ILE A 60 -2.36 -8.74 1.40
N HIS A 61 -3.12 -9.75 0.98
CA HIS A 61 -2.66 -11.14 0.93
C HIS A 61 -2.98 -11.81 -0.39
N ASN A 62 -1.98 -12.39 -1.05
CA ASN A 62 -2.17 -13.13 -2.30
C ASN A 62 -2.90 -12.29 -3.38
N CYS A 63 -2.51 -11.02 -3.47
CA CYS A 63 -3.06 -10.08 -4.43
C CYS A 63 -2.02 -9.76 -5.51
N ASN A 64 -2.49 -9.20 -6.63
CA ASN A 64 -1.63 -8.68 -7.68
C ASN A 64 -1.69 -7.15 -7.69
N ILE A 65 -0.57 -6.51 -8.00
CA ILE A 65 -0.56 -5.11 -8.41
C ILE A 65 -0.15 -4.95 -9.85
N ILE A 66 -0.91 -4.13 -10.58
CA ILE A 66 -0.61 -3.82 -11.97
C ILE A 66 -0.78 -2.33 -12.23
N SER A 67 0.04 -1.82 -13.14
CA SER A 67 -0.11 -0.45 -13.63
C SER A 67 -1.11 -0.40 -14.78
N THR A 68 -1.90 0.66 -14.83
CA THR A 68 -2.62 0.98 -16.07
C THR A 68 -1.66 1.30 -17.21
N PRO A 69 -2.04 1.11 -18.49
CA PRO A 69 -1.22 1.51 -19.63
C PRO A 69 -0.79 2.97 -19.58
N LYS A 70 -1.66 3.86 -19.06
CA LYS A 70 -1.35 5.27 -18.90
C LYS A 70 -0.24 5.50 -17.87
N LEU A 71 -0.30 4.86 -16.71
CA LEU A 71 0.77 4.95 -15.70
C LEU A 71 2.08 4.38 -16.25
N LYS A 72 2.03 3.22 -16.91
CA LYS A 72 3.20 2.58 -17.51
C LYS A 72 3.91 3.45 -18.55
N ALA A 73 3.16 4.27 -19.29
CA ALA A 73 3.71 5.24 -20.24
C ALA A 73 4.38 6.47 -19.57
N HIS A 74 4.17 6.69 -18.27
CA HIS A 74 4.72 7.81 -17.52
C HIS A 74 5.72 7.30 -16.48
N SER A 75 6.92 6.95 -16.94
CA SER A 75 7.98 6.34 -16.13
C SER A 75 8.53 7.23 -15.00
N ASN A 76 8.09 8.48 -14.89
CA ASN A 76 8.52 9.43 -13.87
C ASN A 76 7.59 9.48 -12.65
N VAL A 77 6.49 8.72 -12.64
CA VAL A 77 5.55 8.68 -11.52
C VAL A 77 6.00 7.62 -10.54
N LYS A 78 6.39 8.05 -9.34
CA LYS A 78 6.71 7.14 -8.25
C LYS A 78 5.46 6.50 -7.69
N THR A 79 5.57 5.22 -7.35
CA THR A 79 4.51 4.43 -6.73
C THR A 79 5.04 3.77 -5.47
N HIS A 80 4.35 3.97 -4.35
CA HIS A 80 4.72 3.41 -3.05
C HIS A 80 3.63 2.47 -2.51
N LEU A 81 4.06 1.41 -1.82
CA LEU A 81 3.22 0.46 -1.09
C LEU A 81 2.35 1.16 -0.03
N GLY A 82 2.91 2.18 0.61
CA GLY A 82 2.15 3.00 1.52
C GLY A 82 2.91 4.18 2.10
N ARG A 83 2.19 4.97 2.88
CA ARG A 83 2.74 6.04 3.72
C ARG A 83 2.08 6.06 5.09
N GLN A 84 2.88 6.28 6.13
CA GLN A 84 2.41 6.19 7.50
C GLN A 84 1.87 7.54 7.99
N TRP A 85 0.54 7.71 8.00
CA TRP A 85 -0.05 8.98 8.43
C TRP A 85 0.10 9.24 9.93
N LYS A 86 0.26 8.17 10.74
CA LYS A 86 0.37 8.25 12.20
C LYS A 86 1.40 7.26 12.72
N ARG A 87 1.94 7.56 13.92
CA ARG A 87 3.09 6.88 14.54
C ARG A 87 2.97 5.36 14.73
N TYR A 88 1.77 4.77 14.79
CA TYR A 88 1.58 3.33 14.95
C TYR A 88 0.90 2.70 13.73
N ALA A 89 1.03 3.32 12.57
CA ALA A 89 0.57 2.77 11.30
C ALA A 89 1.02 1.31 11.17
N ARG A 90 0.10 0.47 10.68
CA ARG A 90 0.34 -0.96 10.54
C ARG A 90 -0.23 -1.48 9.23
N THR A 91 0.67 -1.88 8.34
CA THR A 91 0.36 -2.43 7.03
C THR A 91 1.15 -3.72 6.81
N ILE A 92 0.49 -4.75 6.33
CA ILE A 92 1.11 -6.04 6.04
C ILE A 92 0.78 -6.40 4.59
N ILE A 93 1.80 -6.62 3.78
CA ILE A 93 1.69 -7.03 2.38
C ILE A 93 2.42 -8.36 2.23
N MET A 94 1.70 -9.41 1.86
CA MET A 94 2.26 -10.76 1.81
C MET A 94 1.74 -11.58 0.63
N GLN A 95 2.63 -12.41 0.08
CA GLN A 95 2.35 -13.21 -1.12
C GLN A 95 1.84 -12.35 -2.27
N PHE A 96 2.35 -11.14 -2.38
CA PHE A 96 1.87 -10.12 -3.30
C PHE A 96 2.73 -10.08 -4.55
N TYR A 97 2.11 -10.11 -5.74
CA TYR A 97 2.84 -9.84 -6.98
C TYR A 97 3.07 -8.34 -7.14
N MET A 98 4.34 -7.93 -7.30
CA MET A 98 4.76 -6.55 -7.53
C MET A 98 5.39 -6.39 -8.92
N ASP A 99 4.76 -5.59 -9.78
CA ASP A 99 5.35 -5.21 -11.07
C ASP A 99 6.43 -4.12 -10.90
N ASP A 100 7.21 -3.85 -11.95
CA ASP A 100 8.47 -3.09 -11.89
C ASP A 100 8.34 -1.58 -11.64
N PHE A 101 7.11 -1.07 -11.63
CA PHE A 101 6.80 0.34 -11.43
C PHE A 101 6.71 0.75 -9.94
N ILE A 102 6.78 -0.20 -9.02
CA ILE A 102 6.89 0.08 -7.58
C ILE A 102 8.27 0.65 -7.29
N ASP A 103 8.32 1.80 -6.64
CA ASP A 103 9.58 2.44 -6.27
C ASP A 103 10.37 1.52 -5.32
N PRO A 104 11.67 1.28 -5.55
CA PRO A 104 12.48 0.38 -4.71
C PRO A 104 12.57 0.79 -3.24
N GLU A 105 12.27 2.05 -2.88
CA GLU A 105 12.14 2.47 -1.47
C GLU A 105 10.95 1.76 -0.78
N GLY A 106 9.95 1.33 -1.55
CA GLY A 106 8.75 0.62 -1.10
C GLY A 106 7.76 1.53 -0.38
N TRP A 107 8.21 2.19 0.69
CA TRP A 107 7.37 2.95 1.62
C TRP A 107 7.76 4.43 1.63
N MET A 108 6.79 5.32 1.48
CA MET A 108 7.02 6.75 1.51
C MET A 108 6.90 7.32 2.92
N LYS A 109 7.89 8.10 3.35
CA LYS A 109 7.83 8.87 4.60
C LYS A 109 6.75 9.96 4.48
N PHE A 110 5.72 9.95 5.34
CA PHE A 110 4.64 10.94 5.28
C PHE A 110 5.07 12.33 5.77
N ASN A 111 5.69 12.40 6.96
CA ASN A 111 6.20 13.63 7.57
C ASN A 111 7.11 13.29 8.77
N ASP A 112 7.61 14.28 9.51
CA ASP A 112 8.45 14.04 10.69
C ASP A 112 7.71 13.41 11.89
N GLN A 113 6.39 13.19 11.80
CA GLN A 113 5.61 12.48 12.81
C GLN A 113 5.65 10.95 12.60
N SER A 114 6.10 10.47 11.43
CA SER A 114 6.34 9.04 11.21
C SER A 114 7.63 8.64 11.94
N ASN A 115 7.47 8.10 13.15
CA ASN A 115 8.60 7.57 13.90
C ASN A 115 8.85 6.12 13.48
N VAL A 116 9.91 5.88 12.71
CA VAL A 116 10.31 4.56 12.20
C VAL A 116 10.44 3.48 13.29
N THR A 117 10.63 3.86 14.56
CA THR A 117 10.70 2.88 15.67
C THR A 117 9.35 2.30 16.09
N THR A 118 8.24 2.89 15.66
CA THR A 118 6.88 2.51 16.09
C THR A 118 5.98 2.06 14.94
N LEU A 119 6.44 2.16 13.69
CA LEU A 119 5.75 1.68 12.50
C LEU A 119 5.84 0.15 12.41
N TYR A 120 4.84 -0.46 11.80
CA TYR A 120 4.83 -1.89 11.51
C TYR A 120 4.39 -2.11 10.07
N ASP A 121 5.33 -1.91 9.16
CA ASP A 121 5.17 -2.19 7.74
C ASP A 121 5.96 -3.45 7.41
N VAL A 122 5.27 -4.43 6.84
CA VAL A 122 5.82 -5.78 6.63
C VAL A 122 5.57 -6.21 5.20
N GLU A 123 6.61 -6.74 4.59
CA GLU A 123 6.60 -7.45 3.32
C GLU A 123 6.99 -8.92 3.58
N PHE A 124 6.24 -9.87 3.03
CA PHE A 124 6.50 -11.29 3.26
C PHE A 124 6.19 -12.16 2.05
N TRP A 125 7.21 -12.84 1.51
CA TRP A 125 7.08 -13.73 0.34
C TRP A 125 6.38 -13.07 -0.85
N ASN A 126 6.66 -11.79 -1.07
CA ASN A 126 6.25 -11.09 -2.28
C ASN A 126 7.10 -11.58 -3.45
N PHE A 127 6.60 -11.43 -4.67
CA PHE A 127 7.27 -11.89 -5.89
C PHE A 127 6.99 -10.94 -7.06
N GLY A 128 7.78 -11.07 -8.14
CA GLY A 128 7.71 -10.19 -9.29
C GLY A 128 8.88 -9.21 -9.35
N PRO A 129 8.99 -8.42 -10.43
CA PRO A 129 10.14 -7.54 -10.63
C PRO A 129 10.24 -6.38 -9.63
N GLY A 130 9.14 -6.00 -8.97
CA GLY A 130 9.13 -4.96 -7.93
C GLY A 130 9.39 -5.45 -6.50
N SER A 131 9.51 -6.77 -6.27
CA SER A 131 9.67 -7.33 -4.93
C SER A 131 11.15 -7.50 -4.57
N TYR A 132 11.83 -6.39 -4.25
CA TYR A 132 13.28 -6.37 -4.03
C TYR A 132 13.74 -6.82 -2.63
N THR A 133 12.81 -6.91 -1.67
CA THR A 133 13.06 -7.17 -0.24
C THR A 133 12.43 -8.47 0.23
#